data_AF-A0A511XKB2-F1
#
_entry.id   AF-A0A511XKB2-F1
#
_cell.length_a   1.000
_cell.length_b   1.000
_cell.length_c   1.000
_cell.angle_alpha   90.00
_cell.angle_beta   90.00
_cell.angle_gamma   90.00
#
_symmetry.space_group_name_H-M   'P 1'
#
loop_
_entity.id
_entity.type
_entity.pdbx_description
1 polymer ?
#
loop_
_entity_poly.entity_id
_entity_poly.type
_entity_poly.pdbx_seq_one_letter_code
_entity_poly.pdbx_strand_id
1 'polypeptide(L)'
;MHFYIRMSVRLARMLPALFAIAFLSGCSRHKSGHFLYGSNCGICHHGGQGMAGSVPPLTGRIDRIASTPEGKRYLAGVLMNGLSGPIRANGTSYEAEMPPFRYLSDEEVALILTYLSGQGSTTPAPVITAADVAEARAHRVGASGVATMREALDRAHPLP
;
A
#
# COMPACT_ATOMS: atom_id res chain seq x y z
N MET A 1 -77.35 -39.03 -2.93
CA MET A 1 -77.72 -37.99 -1.95
C MET A 1 -76.46 -37.18 -1.63
N HIS A 2 -76.57 -35.87 -1.36
CA HIS A 2 -75.52 -34.83 -1.23
C HIS A 2 -75.18 -34.10 -2.54
N PHE A 3 -75.94 -33.08 -2.95
CA PHE A 3 -75.95 -31.66 -2.51
C PHE A 3 -74.63 -30.90 -2.75
N TYR A 4 -74.69 -30.02 -3.76
CA TYR A 4 -74.18 -28.64 -3.86
C TYR A 4 -73.19 -28.13 -2.79
N ILE A 5 -72.12 -27.45 -3.22
CA ILE A 5 -72.02 -25.97 -3.17
C ILE A 5 -70.79 -25.52 -3.97
N ARG A 6 -71.07 -24.66 -4.95
CA ARG A 6 -70.12 -23.93 -5.78
C ARG A 6 -69.79 -22.64 -5.02
N MET A 7 -68.58 -22.48 -4.50
CA MET A 7 -68.17 -21.23 -3.85
C MET A 7 -67.04 -20.57 -4.64
N SER A 8 -67.47 -19.71 -5.56
CA SER A 8 -66.62 -18.76 -6.27
C SER A 8 -66.27 -17.62 -5.32
N VAL A 9 -65.01 -17.51 -4.90
CA VAL A 9 -64.50 -16.27 -4.28
C VAL A 9 -63.42 -15.69 -5.17
N ARG A 10 -63.67 -14.42 -5.51
CA ARG A 10 -62.90 -13.59 -6.42
C ARG A 10 -61.53 -13.23 -5.80
N LEU A 11 -60.51 -13.32 -6.65
CA LEU A 11 -59.43 -12.34 -6.82
C LEU A 11 -58.88 -11.67 -5.53
N ALA A 12 -57.72 -12.15 -5.08
CA ALA A 12 -56.74 -11.29 -4.42
C ALA A 12 -55.39 -11.48 -5.14
N ARG A 13 -55.10 -10.55 -6.05
CA ARG A 13 -53.74 -10.34 -6.56
C ARG A 13 -52.90 -9.82 -5.39
N MET A 14 -52.01 -10.66 -4.88
CA MET A 14 -50.89 -10.22 -4.04
C MET A 14 -49.63 -10.87 -4.58
N LEU A 15 -48.95 -10.17 -5.50
CA LEU A 15 -47.52 -10.35 -5.74
C LEU A 15 -46.78 -9.84 -4.49
N PRO A 16 -45.95 -10.63 -3.81
CA PRO A 16 -44.83 -10.07 -3.07
C PRO A 16 -43.65 -9.97 -4.03
N ALA A 17 -43.32 -8.73 -4.37
CA ALA A 17 -42.06 -8.35 -4.98
C ALA A 17 -40.89 -8.84 -4.10
N LEU A 18 -40.24 -9.92 -4.51
CA LEU A 18 -39.00 -10.44 -3.92
C LEU A 18 -37.84 -10.34 -4.93
N PHE A 19 -37.84 -9.26 -5.71
CA PHE A 19 -36.73 -8.86 -6.57
C PHE A 19 -36.22 -7.50 -6.08
N ALA A 20 -34.90 -7.40 -5.95
CA ALA A 20 -34.12 -6.21 -5.60
C ALA A 20 -33.86 -5.91 -4.11
N ILE A 21 -33.17 -6.83 -3.42
CA ILE A 21 -32.06 -6.38 -2.54
C ILE A 21 -30.82 -6.32 -3.43
N ALA A 22 -30.80 -5.29 -4.27
CA ALA A 22 -29.67 -4.98 -5.14
C ALA A 22 -28.55 -4.35 -4.29
N PHE A 23 -27.39 -5.00 -4.28
CA PHE A 23 -26.06 -4.39 -4.32
C PHE A 23 -25.93 -3.00 -3.68
N LEU A 24 -25.97 -2.94 -2.35
CA LEU A 24 -25.25 -1.93 -1.59
C LEU A 24 -23.78 -2.36 -1.45
N SER A 25 -23.11 -2.66 -2.57
CA SER A 25 -21.66 -2.79 -2.60
C SER A 25 -21.10 -1.39 -2.38
N GLY A 26 -20.67 -1.15 -1.14
CA GLY A 26 -20.22 0.17 -0.69
C GLY A 26 -19.16 0.77 -1.60
N CYS A 27 -19.34 2.04 -1.95
CA CYS A 27 -18.24 2.89 -2.38
C CYS A 27 -17.25 3.02 -1.22
N SER A 28 -16.31 2.08 -1.10
CA SER A 28 -15.12 2.26 -0.26
C SER A 28 -14.36 3.47 -0.81
N ARG A 29 -14.41 4.61 -0.10
CA ARG A 29 -13.65 5.80 -0.46
C ARG A 29 -12.16 5.52 -0.22
N HIS A 30 -11.47 5.01 -1.24
CA HIS A 30 -10.03 4.81 -1.16
C HIS A 30 -9.34 6.17 -0.95
N LYS A 31 -8.54 6.27 0.11
CA LYS A 31 -7.67 7.42 0.35
C LYS A 31 -6.58 7.45 -0.71
N SER A 32 -6.23 8.63 -1.22
CA SER A 32 -5.13 8.75 -2.19
C SER A 32 -3.77 8.47 -1.53
N GLY A 33 -2.80 8.02 -2.33
CA GLY A 33 -1.42 7.80 -1.86
C GLY A 33 -0.80 9.06 -1.23
N HIS A 34 -1.08 10.24 -1.79
CA HIS A 34 -0.65 11.53 -1.21
C HIS A 34 -1.24 11.77 0.20
N PHE A 35 -2.54 11.52 0.37
CA PHE A 35 -3.19 11.69 1.68
C PHE A 35 -2.63 10.72 2.73
N LEU A 36 -2.44 9.46 2.33
CA LEU A 36 -1.86 8.43 3.17
C LEU A 36 -0.41 8.76 3.54
N TYR A 37 0.39 9.22 2.58
CA TYR A 37 1.76 9.67 2.82
C TYR A 37 1.81 10.82 3.83
N GLY A 38 0.98 11.86 3.65
CA GLY A 38 0.94 13.00 4.57
C GLY A 38 0.59 12.58 6.01
N SER A 39 -0.32 11.63 6.17
CA SER A 39 -0.80 11.18 7.47
C SER A 39 0.17 10.24 8.21
N ASN A 40 1.01 9.50 7.48
CA ASN A 40 1.82 8.42 8.06
C ASN A 40 3.34 8.69 7.97
N CYS A 41 3.79 9.41 6.95
CA CYS A 41 5.21 9.56 6.63
C CYS A 41 5.67 11.02 6.74
N GLY A 42 4.77 11.96 6.47
CA GLY A 42 5.07 13.39 6.39
C GLY A 42 5.60 14.01 7.68
N ILE A 43 5.30 13.41 8.85
CA ILE A 43 5.82 13.90 10.13
C ILE A 43 7.35 13.84 10.23
N CYS A 44 7.98 12.85 9.58
CA CYS A 44 9.44 12.71 9.54
C CYS A 44 10.00 13.12 8.17
N HIS A 45 9.41 12.60 7.09
CA HIS A 45 9.92 12.81 5.74
C HIS A 45 9.43 14.12 5.09
N HIS A 46 8.58 14.90 5.77
CA HIS A 46 8.02 16.16 5.28
C HIS A 46 7.34 15.96 3.92
N GLY A 47 7.62 16.81 2.92
CA GLY A 47 7.15 16.64 1.53
C GLY A 47 7.94 15.59 0.73
N GLY A 48 8.79 14.79 1.38
CA GLY A 48 9.62 13.75 0.77
C GLY A 48 11.09 14.14 0.68
N GLN A 49 11.46 15.37 1.04
CA GLN A 49 12.84 15.84 1.11
C GLN A 49 13.60 15.37 2.35
N GLY A 50 12.90 14.88 3.39
CA GLY A 50 13.52 14.49 4.65
C GLY A 50 14.13 15.67 5.42
N MET A 51 15.13 15.38 6.24
CA MET A 51 15.94 16.35 6.98
C MET A 51 17.41 15.94 6.88
N ALA A 52 18.25 16.79 6.28
CA ALA A 52 19.66 16.47 6.06
C ALA A 52 20.36 16.05 7.36
N GLY A 53 21.06 14.90 7.32
CA GLY A 53 21.77 14.34 8.49
C GLY A 53 20.88 13.65 9.54
N SER A 54 19.55 13.63 9.39
CA SER A 54 18.64 13.00 10.35
C SER A 54 17.61 12.07 9.71
N VAL A 55 16.91 12.52 8.67
CA VAL A 55 15.89 11.73 7.97
C VAL A 55 16.21 11.71 6.47
N PRO A 56 16.38 10.53 5.83
CA PRO A 56 16.77 10.47 4.43
C PRO A 56 15.68 11.02 3.50
N PRO A 57 16.06 11.61 2.35
CA PRO A 57 15.12 11.98 1.30
C PRO A 57 14.52 10.74 0.63
N LEU A 58 13.26 10.86 0.22
CA LEU A 58 12.50 9.87 -0.56
C LEU A 58 12.30 10.33 -2.01
N THR A 59 11.97 11.61 -2.20
CA THR A 59 11.72 12.21 -3.52
C THR A 59 12.92 12.06 -4.45
N GLY A 60 12.67 11.67 -5.71
CA GLY A 60 13.73 11.41 -6.71
C GLY A 60 14.57 10.15 -6.47
N ARG A 61 14.17 9.28 -5.52
CA ARG A 61 14.89 8.03 -5.22
C ARG A 61 13.99 6.82 -5.30
N ILE A 62 12.75 6.92 -4.81
CA ILE A 62 11.84 5.77 -4.74
C ILE A 62 11.57 5.17 -6.13
N ASP A 63 11.45 5.99 -7.16
CA ASP A 63 11.28 5.56 -8.56
C ASP A 63 12.47 4.73 -9.06
N ARG A 64 13.69 5.21 -8.80
CA ARG A 64 14.92 4.52 -9.19
C ARG A 64 15.08 3.19 -8.44
N ILE A 65 14.77 3.18 -7.15
CA ILE A 65 14.81 1.96 -6.34
C ILE A 65 13.72 0.98 -6.79
N ALA A 66 12.49 1.44 -7.06
CA ALA A 66 11.37 0.61 -7.49
C ALA A 66 11.47 0.09 -8.94
N SER A 67 12.55 0.41 -9.66
CA SER A 67 12.76 0.01 -11.06
C SER A 67 13.10 -1.47 -11.23
N THR A 68 13.39 -2.21 -10.15
CA THR A 68 13.61 -3.66 -10.18
C THR A 68 12.67 -4.39 -9.21
N PRO A 69 12.36 -5.69 -9.43
CA PRO A 69 11.59 -6.50 -8.49
C PRO A 69 12.18 -6.51 -7.07
N GLU A 70 13.51 -6.64 -6.96
CA GLU A 70 14.24 -6.65 -5.68
C GLU A 70 14.09 -5.31 -4.96
N GLY A 71 14.10 -4.21 -5.70
CA GLY A 71 13.92 -2.89 -5.15
C GLY A 71 12.50 -2.62 -4.67
N LYS A 72 11.47 -3.08 -5.40
CA LYS A 72 10.07 -3.06 -4.90
C LYS A 72 9.92 -3.88 -3.62
N ARG A 73 10.49 -5.08 -3.60
CA ARG A 73 10.51 -5.95 -2.42
C ARG A 73 11.20 -5.29 -1.23
N TYR A 74 12.33 -4.62 -1.46
CA TYR A 74 13.03 -3.86 -0.42
C TYR A 74 12.16 -2.71 0.13
N LEU A 75 11.58 -1.88 -0.74
CA LEU A 75 10.73 -0.76 -0.33
C LEU A 75 9.51 -1.22 0.48
N ALA A 76 8.83 -2.28 0.02
CA ALA A 76 7.73 -2.89 0.79
C ALA A 76 8.24 -3.50 2.11
N GLY A 77 9.41 -4.13 2.09
CA GLY A 77 10.07 -4.69 3.27
C GLY A 77 10.36 -3.64 4.35
N VAL A 78 10.84 -2.45 3.97
CA VAL A 78 11.04 -1.31 4.89
C VAL A 78 9.73 -0.95 5.60
N LEU A 79 8.61 -0.84 4.87
CA LEU A 79 7.34 -0.50 5.51
C LEU A 79 6.79 -1.66 6.36
N MET A 80 7.05 -2.91 5.99
CA MET A 80 6.53 -4.08 6.71
C MET A 80 7.34 -4.46 7.95
N ASN A 81 8.62 -4.08 8.01
CA ASN A 81 9.55 -4.57 9.02
C ASN A 81 10.38 -3.46 9.70
N GLY A 82 10.28 -2.23 9.22
CA GLY A 82 11.12 -1.11 9.67
C GLY A 82 12.51 -1.15 9.04
N LEU A 83 13.33 -0.16 9.37
CA LEU A 83 14.73 -0.08 8.96
C LEU A 83 15.53 0.58 10.07
N SER A 84 16.60 -0.09 10.50
CA SER A 84 17.51 0.39 11.52
C SER A 84 18.95 0.32 11.03
N GLY A 85 19.83 1.18 11.52
CA GLY A 85 21.26 1.10 11.26
C GLY A 85 21.77 2.09 10.19
N PRO A 86 23.07 2.02 9.87
CA PRO A 86 23.69 2.97 8.96
C PRO A 86 23.23 2.76 7.51
N ILE A 87 22.85 3.85 6.84
CA ILE A 87 22.52 3.86 5.42
C ILE A 87 23.13 5.06 4.71
N ARG A 88 23.20 4.99 3.37
CA ARG A 88 23.55 6.12 2.51
C ARG A 88 22.37 6.55 1.65
N ALA A 89 22.26 7.85 1.41
CA ALA A 89 21.20 8.42 0.61
C ALA A 89 21.66 9.71 -0.06
N ASN A 90 21.68 9.75 -1.40
CA ASN A 90 22.23 10.85 -2.17
C ASN A 90 23.65 11.24 -1.71
N GLY A 91 24.47 10.23 -1.38
CA GLY A 91 25.83 10.43 -0.89
C GLY A 91 25.97 10.87 0.58
N THR A 92 24.87 11.12 1.30
CA THR A 92 24.88 11.45 2.74
C THR A 92 24.66 10.20 3.59
N SER A 93 25.38 10.08 4.71
CA SER A 93 25.19 9.00 5.69
C SER A 93 24.08 9.35 6.68
N TYR A 94 23.28 8.36 7.06
CA TYR A 94 22.22 8.45 8.05
C TYR A 94 22.28 7.25 8.99
N GLU A 95 21.93 7.47 10.25
CA GLU A 95 21.58 6.39 11.19
C GLU A 95 20.06 6.23 11.15
N ALA A 96 19.57 5.23 10.41
CA ALA A 96 18.15 5.04 10.22
C ALA A 96 17.52 4.45 11.49
N GLU A 97 16.37 4.98 11.87
CA GLU A 97 15.48 4.42 12.89
C GLU A 97 14.04 4.63 12.42
N MET A 98 13.58 3.76 11.53
CA MET A 98 12.25 3.82 10.92
C MET A 98 11.38 2.67 11.46
N PRO A 99 10.26 2.95 12.16
CA PRO A 99 9.38 1.90 12.66
C PRO A 99 8.62 1.20 11.52
N PRO A 100 8.10 -0.02 11.75
CA PRO A 100 7.23 -0.70 10.79
C PRO A 100 5.82 -0.10 10.78
N PHE A 101 5.18 -0.15 9.60
CA PHE A 101 3.83 0.38 9.32
C PHE A 101 2.81 -0.72 9.02
N ARG A 102 2.92 -1.86 9.73
CA ARG A 102 2.08 -3.05 9.47
C ARG A 102 0.58 -2.84 9.73
N TYR A 103 0.21 -1.76 10.41
CA TYR A 103 -1.19 -1.40 10.64
C TYR A 103 -1.90 -0.90 9.37
N LEU A 104 -1.15 -0.48 8.35
CA LEU A 104 -1.69 -0.15 7.03
C LEU A 104 -1.99 -1.43 6.25
N SER A 105 -3.04 -1.40 5.43
CA SER A 105 -3.35 -2.44 4.46
C SER A 105 -2.32 -2.50 3.33
N ASP A 106 -2.30 -3.61 2.58
CA ASP A 106 -1.39 -3.78 1.43
C ASP A 106 -1.69 -2.76 0.34
N GLU A 107 -2.97 -2.47 0.09
CA GLU A 107 -3.42 -1.43 -0.83
C GLU A 107 -2.96 -0.04 -0.39
N GLU A 108 -3.07 0.31 0.89
CA GLU A 108 -2.63 1.62 1.39
C GLU A 108 -1.12 1.81 1.24
N VAL A 109 -0.33 0.78 1.53
CA VAL A 109 1.13 0.82 1.37
C VAL A 109 1.52 0.92 -0.10
N ALA A 110 0.87 0.15 -0.97
CA ALA A 110 1.08 0.20 -2.42
C ALA A 110 0.77 1.59 -2.99
N LEU A 111 -0.31 2.24 -2.51
CA LEU A 111 -0.67 3.60 -2.88
C LEU A 111 0.36 4.63 -2.42
N ILE A 112 0.89 4.52 -1.19
CA ILE A 112 1.95 5.40 -0.69
C ILE A 112 3.21 5.26 -1.56
N LEU A 113 3.69 4.04 -1.76
CA LEU A 113 4.92 3.78 -2.52
C LEU A 113 4.78 4.19 -3.98
N THR A 114 3.62 3.96 -4.60
CA THR A 114 3.35 4.40 -5.98
C THR A 114 3.28 5.92 -6.07
N TYR A 115 2.67 6.61 -5.09
CA TYR A 115 2.69 8.07 -5.03
C TYR A 115 4.13 8.60 -4.96
N LEU A 116 4.96 8.05 -4.07
CA LEU A 116 6.36 8.44 -3.92
C LEU A 116 7.20 8.15 -5.17
N SER A 117 6.97 7.02 -5.83
CA SER A 117 7.58 6.68 -7.13
C SER A 117 7.23 7.73 -8.18
N GLY A 118 5.99 8.23 -8.19
CA GLY A 118 5.58 9.34 -9.06
C GLY A 118 6.22 10.70 -8.76
N GLN A 119 6.98 10.85 -7.67
CA GLN A 119 7.72 12.07 -7.35
C GLN A 119 9.18 12.05 -7.88
N GLY A 120 9.52 11.05 -8.69
CA GLY A 120 10.81 10.96 -9.38
C GLY A 120 10.74 11.37 -10.86
N SER A 121 11.77 11.01 -11.61
CA SER A 121 11.89 11.34 -13.04
C SER A 121 11.82 10.10 -13.95
N THR A 122 11.79 8.89 -13.39
CA THR A 122 11.62 7.65 -14.16
C THR A 122 10.28 7.66 -14.89
N THR A 123 10.30 7.40 -16.20
CA THR A 123 9.11 7.44 -17.07
C THR A 123 8.98 6.15 -17.90
N PRO A 124 7.86 5.41 -17.81
CA PRO A 124 6.78 5.60 -16.82
C PRO A 124 7.28 5.34 -15.40
N ALA A 125 6.70 6.02 -14.41
CA ALA A 125 7.04 5.80 -13.01
C ALA A 125 6.67 4.36 -12.60
N PRO A 126 7.56 3.61 -11.91
CA PRO A 126 7.24 2.26 -11.47
C PRO A 126 6.04 2.22 -10.54
N VAL A 127 5.12 1.30 -10.81
CA VAL A 127 3.96 1.04 -9.94
C VAL A 127 4.31 -0.07 -8.96
N ILE A 128 3.97 0.14 -7.69
CA ILE A 128 4.05 -0.86 -6.63
C ILE A 128 2.61 -1.33 -6.37
N THR A 129 2.40 -2.64 -6.41
CA THR A 129 1.09 -3.26 -6.29
C THR A 129 0.83 -3.77 -4.87
N ALA A 130 -0.44 -4.02 -4.52
CA ALA A 130 -0.78 -4.66 -3.26
C ALA A 130 -0.15 -6.07 -3.14
N ALA A 131 0.05 -6.78 -4.26
CA ALA A 131 0.71 -8.08 -4.28
C ALA A 131 2.19 -7.99 -3.87
N ASP A 132 2.91 -6.98 -4.36
CA ASP A 132 4.31 -6.72 -3.96
C ASP A 132 4.42 -6.51 -2.43
N VAL A 133 3.43 -5.82 -1.85
CA VAL A 133 3.37 -5.57 -0.40
C VAL A 133 2.97 -6.83 0.37
N ALA A 134 1.98 -7.58 -0.11
CA ALA A 134 1.52 -8.80 0.52
C ALA A 134 2.64 -9.84 0.63
N GLU A 135 3.48 -9.97 -0.41
CA GLU A 135 4.68 -10.81 -0.37
C GLU A 135 5.61 -10.36 0.76
N ALA A 136 5.98 -9.07 0.80
CA ALA A 136 6.84 -8.54 1.86
C ALA A 136 6.23 -8.69 3.26
N ARG A 137 4.90 -8.57 3.39
CA ARG A 137 4.18 -8.72 4.67
C ARG A 137 4.30 -10.14 5.21
N ALA A 138 4.27 -11.15 4.34
CA ALA A 138 4.44 -12.54 4.71
C ALA A 138 5.85 -12.85 5.22
N HIS A 139 6.85 -12.05 4.84
CA HIS A 139 8.23 -12.19 5.27
C HIS A 139 8.58 -11.27 6.45
N ARG A 140 8.49 -11.83 7.66
CA ARG A 140 8.95 -11.13 8.87
C ARG A 140 10.45 -11.26 9.02
N VAL A 141 11.14 -10.15 8.80
CA VAL A 141 12.55 -9.98 9.12
C VAL A 141 12.66 -8.88 10.18
N GLY A 142 13.64 -8.94 11.08
CA GLY A 142 13.94 -7.81 11.95
C GLY A 142 14.44 -6.61 11.13
N ALA A 143 14.48 -5.42 11.71
CA ALA A 143 14.99 -4.22 11.04
C ALA A 143 16.44 -4.39 10.53
N SER A 144 17.27 -5.18 11.22
CA SER A 144 18.61 -5.59 10.74
C SER A 144 18.58 -6.49 9.50
N GLY A 145 17.52 -7.30 9.34
CA GLY A 145 17.31 -8.08 8.11
C GLY A 145 16.98 -7.19 6.92
N VAL A 146 16.25 -6.09 7.12
CA VAL A 146 16.00 -5.10 6.07
C VAL A 146 17.29 -4.35 5.70
N ALA A 147 18.17 -4.05 6.67
CA ALA A 147 19.50 -3.51 6.37
C ALA A 147 20.31 -4.47 5.49
N THR A 148 20.26 -5.78 5.77
CA THR A 148 20.89 -6.80 4.91
C THR A 148 20.29 -6.81 3.49
N MET A 149 18.96 -6.71 3.36
CA MET A 149 18.30 -6.58 2.06
C MET A 149 18.79 -5.33 1.31
N ARG A 150 18.96 -4.21 2.01
CA ARG A 150 19.46 -2.96 1.45
C ARG A 150 20.88 -3.12 0.88
N GLU A 151 21.78 -3.73 1.64
CA GLU A 151 23.16 -3.96 1.20
C GLU A 151 23.22 -4.91 -0.01
N ALA A 152 22.42 -5.98 -0.01
CA ALA A 152 22.32 -6.88 -1.14
C ALA A 152 21.80 -6.16 -2.38
N LEU A 153 20.78 -5.31 -2.21
CA LEU A 153 20.23 -4.48 -3.27
C LEU A 153 21.28 -3.50 -3.80
N ASP A 154 22.02 -2.81 -2.93
CA ASP A 154 23.05 -1.84 -3.32
C ASP A 154 24.21 -2.47 -4.10
N ARG A 155 24.59 -3.72 -3.76
CA ARG A 155 25.59 -4.48 -4.53
C ARG A 155 25.11 -4.86 -5.93
N ALA A 156 23.83 -5.19 -6.08
CA ALA A 156 23.26 -5.60 -7.36
C ALA A 156 22.84 -4.39 -8.23
N HIS A 157 22.32 -3.35 -7.59
CA HIS A 157 21.73 -2.15 -8.17
C HIS A 157 22.11 -0.96 -7.28
N PRO A 158 23.25 -0.30 -7.54
CA PRO A 158 23.74 0.80 -6.71
C PRO A 158 22.65 1.83 -6.43
N LEU A 159 22.37 2.04 -5.15
CA LEU A 159 21.27 2.86 -4.69
C LEU A 159 21.63 4.35 -4.78
N PRO A 160 20.68 5.20 -5.19
CA PRO A 160 20.91 6.63 -5.28
C PRO A 160 21.15 7.31 -3.93
#